data_AF-A0A942MBW6-F1
#
_entry.id   AF-A0A942MBW6-F1
#
_cell.length_a   1.000
_cell.length_b   1.000
_cell.length_c   1.000
_cell.angle_alpha   90.00
_cell.angle_beta   90.00
_cell.angle_gamma   90.00
#
_symmetry.space_group_name_H-M   'P 1'
#
loop_
_entity.id
_entity.type
_entity.pdbx_description
1 polymer ?
#
loop_
_entity_poly.entity_id
_entity_poly.type
_entity_poly.pdbx_seq_one_letter_code
_entity_poly.pdbx_strand_id
1 'polypeptide(L)' 'MMTTFHWVHIIVGAWLAFVNFMPFLAPNTLLINNVVIGLVVLIYNVYMLFAKNNTDVKTRE' A
#
# COMPACT_ATOMS: atom_id res chain seq x y z
N MET A 1 -7.12 14.13 9.87
CA MET A 1 -6.33 14.56 8.71
C MET A 1 -6.17 13.34 7.80
N MET A 2 -6.83 13.28 6.64
CA MET A 2 -6.72 12.14 5.71
C MET A 2 -5.28 12.08 5.19
N THR A 3 -4.50 11.14 5.70
CA THR A 3 -3.08 11.05 5.40
C THR A 3 -2.88 10.50 3.99
N THR A 4 -1.79 10.91 3.34
CA THR A 4 -1.35 10.39 2.03
C THR A 4 -1.32 8.86 2.01
N PHE A 5 -1.06 8.22 3.16
CA PHE A 5 -1.12 6.77 3.33
C PHE A 5 -2.49 6.17 2.98
N HIS A 6 -3.57 6.78 3.48
CA HIS A 6 -4.90 6.23 3.34
C HIS A 6 -5.35 6.26 1.88
N TRP A 7 -5.04 7.34 1.17
CA TRP A 7 -5.31 7.46 -0.27
C TRP A 7 -4.49 6.46 -1.10
N VAL A 8 -3.20 6.30 -0.81
CA VAL A 8 -2.36 5.31 -1.50
C VAL A 8 -2.89 3.89 -1.26
N HIS A 9 -3.29 3.56 -0.03
CA HIS A 9 -3.87 2.24 0.27
C HIS A 9 -5.17 1.97 -0.48
N ILE A 10 -6.06 2.97 -0.56
CA ILE A 10 -7.33 2.85 -1.31
C ILE A 10 -7.07 2.68 -2.80
N ILE A 11 -6.22 3.51 -3.41
CA ILE A 11 -5.92 3.44 -4.85
C ILE A 11 -5.27 2.09 -5.20
N VAL A 12 -4.31 1.65 -4.38
CA VAL A 12 -3.62 0.38 -4.60
C VAL A 12 -4.55 -0.81 -4.38
N GLY A 13 -5.37 -0.79 -3.34
CA GLY A 13 -6.36 -1.83 -3.08
C GLY A 13 -7.40 -1.94 -4.21
N ALA A 14 -7.87 -0.80 -4.72
CA ALA A 14 -8.77 -0.75 -5.86
C ALA A 14 -8.13 -1.32 -7.14
N TRP A 15 -6.85 -1.01 -7.40
CA TRP A 15 -6.11 -1.56 -8.53
C TRP A 15 -5.95 -3.08 -8.43
N LEU A 16 -5.56 -3.60 -7.26
CA LEU A 16 -5.43 -5.04 -6.99
C LEU A 16 -6.74 -5.81 -7.19
N ALA A 17 -7.87 -5.22 -6.77
CA ALA A 17 -9.19 -5.78 -6.99
C ALA A 17 -9.57 -5.74 -8.48
N PHE A 18 -9.30 -4.62 -9.16
CA PHE A 18 -9.61 -4.43 -10.57
C PHE A 18 -8.85 -5.41 -11.49
N VAL A 19 -7.53 -5.56 -11.30
CA VAL A 19 -6.72 -6.47 -12.13
C VAL A 19 -7.07 -7.95 -11.89
N ASN A 20 -7.64 -8.31 -10.73
CA ASN A 20 -8.15 -9.67 -10.48
C ASN A 20 -9.51 -9.92 -11.14
N PHE A 21 -10.37 -8.90 -11.23
CA PHE A 21 -11.70 -9.03 -11.83
C PHE A 21 -11.70 -8.95 -13.35
N MET A 22 -10.72 -8.24 -13.93
CA MET A 22 -10.55 -8.14 -15.38
C MET A 22 -9.49 -9.15 -15.87
N PRO A 23 -9.80 -10.02 -16.85
CA PRO A 23 -8.84 -10.97 -17.41
C PRO A 23 -7.84 -10.28 -18.37
N PHE A 24 -7.22 -9.19 -17.92
CA PHE A 24 -6.26 -8.38 -18.69
C PHE A 24 -4.85 -8.97 -18.67
N LEU A 25 -4.52 -9.79 -17.67
CA LEU A 25 -3.19 -10.40 -17.51
C LEU A 25 -3.27 -11.91 -17.33
N ALA A 26 -2.25 -12.62 -17.84
CA ALA A 26 -2.09 -14.05 -17.60
C ALA A 26 -1.91 -14.34 -16.10
N PRO A 27 -2.36 -15.50 -15.59
CA PRO A 27 -2.38 -15.81 -14.15
C PRO A 27 -1.03 -15.65 -13.46
N ASN A 28 0.05 -16.06 -14.14
CA ASN A 28 1.41 -15.95 -13.62
C ASN A 28 1.85 -14.49 -13.47
N THR A 29 1.51 -13.65 -14.44
CA THR A 29 1.81 -12.21 -14.43
C THR A 29 0.96 -11.47 -13.40
N LEU A 30 -0.29 -11.91 -13.21
CA LEU A 30 -1.22 -11.38 -12.21
C LEU A 30 -0.69 -11.58 -10.78
N LEU A 31 -0.21 -12.78 -10.48
CA LEU A 31 0.37 -13.10 -9.18
C LEU A 31 1.61 -12.22 -8.91
N ILE A 32 2.54 -12.14 -9.88
CA ILE A 32 3.75 -11.33 -9.76
C ILE A 32 3.40 -9.85 -9.59
N ASN A 33 2.49 -9.31 -10.39
CA ASN A 33 2.03 -7.92 -10.28
C ASN A 33 1.48 -7.62 -8.88
N ASN A 34 0.63 -8.49 -8.35
CA ASN A 34 -0.01 -8.28 -7.07
C ASN A 34 0.99 -8.35 -5.91
N VAL A 35 1.93 -9.29 -5.97
CA VAL A 35 3.00 -9.43 -4.97
C VAL A 35 3.91 -8.22 -4.97
N VAL A 36 4.34 -7.74 -6.14
CA VAL A 36 5.21 -6.55 -6.26
C VAL A 36 4.51 -5.32 -5.69
N ILE A 37 3.25 -5.09 -6.06
CA ILE A 37 2.47 -3.94 -5.57
C ILE A 37 2.27 -4.02 -4.06
N GLY A 38 1.93 -5.19 -3.52
CA GLY A 38 1.80 -5.40 -2.08
C GLY A 38 3.09 -5.11 -1.32
N LEU A 39 4.23 -5.53 -1.88
CA LEU A 39 5.55 -5.34 -1.29
C LEU A 39 5.97 -3.86 -1.28
N VAL A 40 5.67 -3.11 -2.35
CA VAL A 40 5.90 -1.65 -2.40
C VAL A 40 5.08 -0.93 -1.34
N VAL A 41 3.80 -1.27 -1.18
CA VAL A 41 2.94 -0.66 -0.14
C VAL A 41 3.44 -1.01 1.25
N LEU A 42 3.84 -2.26 1.49
CA LEU A 42 4.41 -2.70 2.76
C LEU A 42 5.65 -1.88 3.11
N ILE A 43 6.61 -1.76 2.19
CA ILE A 43 7.84 -0.98 2.41
C ILE A 43 7.50 0.48 2.67
N TYR A 44 6.58 1.08 1.91
CA TYR A 44 6.20 2.48 2.11
C TYR A 44 5.50 2.70 3.47
N ASN A 45 4.68 1.75 3.91
CA ASN A 45 4.04 1.77 5.21
C ASN A 45 5.05 1.63 6.35
N VAL A 46 5.98 0.67 6.24
CA VAL A 46 7.07 0.47 7.19
C VAL A 46 7.98 1.70 7.25
N TYR A 47 8.34 2.28 6.11
CA TYR A 47 9.12 3.51 6.06
C TYR A 47 8.38 4.67 6.75
N MET A 48 7.08 4.83 6.52
CA MET A 48 6.30 5.87 7.20
C MET A 48 6.24 5.64 8.72
N LEU A 49 6.08 4.39 9.16
CA LEU A 49 6.02 4.03 10.57
C LEU A 49 7.35 4.22 11.29
N PHE A 50 8.45 3.75 10.69
CA PHE A 50 9.76 3.68 11.35
C PHE A 50 10.70 4.84 11.01
N ALA A 51 10.74 5.29 9.75
CA ALA A 51 11.72 6.29 9.30
C ALA A 51 11.20 7.72 9.43
N LYS A 52 9.90 7.95 9.23
CA LYS A 52 9.30 9.30 9.31
C LYS A 52 8.91 9.71 10.74
N ASN A 53 9.08 8.83 11.73
CA ASN A 53 8.84 9.10 13.16
C ASN A 53 7.49 9.79 13.43
N ASN A 54 6.44 9.38 12.73
CA ASN A 54 5.05 9.78 13.02
C ASN A 54 4.46 9.04 14.23
N THR A 55 5.29 8.34 15.00
CA THR A 55 5.02 8.12 16.42
C THR A 55 5.15 9.46 17.14
N ASP A 56 4.21 10.36 16.87
CA ASP A 56 3.86 11.48 17.74
C ASP A 56 3.27 10.86 19.01
N VAL A 57 4.12 10.24 19.83
CA VAL A 57 3.92 10.26 21.27
C VAL A 57 4.60 11.55 21.71
N LYS A 58 4.02 12.69 21.34
CA LYS A 58 4.24 13.89 22.14
C LYS A 58 3.61 13.59 23.48
N THR A 59 4.43 13.06 24.38
CA THR A 59 4.29 13.20 25.82
C THR A 59 3.88 14.64 26.07
N ARG A 60 2.59 14.88 26.26
CA ARG A 60 2.09 16.12 26.82
C ARG A 60 2.13 15.94 28.32
N GLU A 61 3.06 16.66 28.91
CA GLU A 61 3.19 16.96 30.33
C GLU A 61 1.89 17.60 30.86
#